data_AF-A0A2J0LJH0-F1
#
_entry.id   AF-A0A2J0LJH0-F1
#
_cell.length_a   1.000
_cell.length_b   1.000
_cell.length_c   1.000
_cell.angle_alpha   90.00
_cell.angle_beta   90.00
_cell.angle_gamma   90.00
#
_symmetry.space_group_name_H-M   'P 1'
#
loop_
_entity.id
_entity.type
_entity.pdbx_description
1 polymer ?
#
loop_
_entity_poly.entity_id
_entity_poly.type
_entity_poly.pdbx_seq_one_letter_code
_entity_poly.pdbx_strand_id
1 'polypeptide(L)'
;MAQKVAKVGVKRQKGFLYFIDKKGDVSCAKMSRGAKKGGSPKKVAKVGVEKKSGYLYFVDKQGDVSCAKMVRGGKKKKKRK
;
A
#
# COMPACT_ATOMS: atom_id res chain seq x y z
N MET A 1 -3.94 1.70 -15.16
CA MET A 1 -2.48 1.87 -14.94
C MET A 1 -2.26 2.52 -13.60
N ALA A 2 -1.23 2.09 -12.88
CA ALA A 2 -0.75 2.80 -11.70
C ALA A 2 0.31 3.81 -12.16
N GLN A 3 0.30 5.01 -11.60
CA GLN A 3 1.32 6.04 -11.83
C GLN A 3 2.25 6.09 -10.62
N LYS A 4 3.55 6.23 -10.87
CA LYS A 4 4.53 6.40 -9.80
C LYS A 4 4.49 7.84 -9.30
N VAL A 5 4.31 8.02 -7.99
CA VAL A 5 4.20 9.34 -7.35
C VAL A 5 5.52 9.74 -6.71
N ALA A 6 6.22 8.78 -6.08
CA ALA A 6 7.50 9.04 -5.44
C ALA A 6 8.41 7.81 -5.50
N LYS A 7 9.69 8.04 -5.76
CA LYS A 7 10.75 7.03 -5.64
C LYS A 7 11.23 7.01 -4.18
N VAL A 8 11.18 5.84 -3.55
CA VAL A 8 11.55 5.67 -2.13
C VAL A 8 12.50 4.48 -1.97
N GLY A 9 12.38 3.44 -2.80
CA GLY A 9 13.27 2.27 -2.72
C GLY A 9 13.12 1.45 -1.44
N VAL A 10 11.91 1.33 -0.90
CA VAL A 10 11.68 0.58 0.34
C VAL A 10 11.88 -0.92 0.13
N LYS A 11 12.85 -1.50 0.86
CA LYS A 11 13.07 -2.95 0.89
C LYS A 11 11.94 -3.66 1.63
N ARG A 12 11.17 -4.48 0.92
CA ARG A 12 10.05 -5.25 1.49
C ARG A 12 10.57 -6.50 2.18
N GLN A 13 10.30 -6.63 3.47
CA GLN A 13 10.62 -7.81 4.25
C GLN A 13 9.45 -8.79 4.29
N LYS A 14 9.75 -10.09 4.22
CA LYS A 14 8.74 -11.15 4.33
C LYS A 14 8.04 -11.05 5.70
N GLY A 15 6.72 -11.08 5.69
CA GLY A 15 5.89 -10.99 6.90
C GLY A 15 5.56 -9.57 7.36
N PHE A 16 5.97 -8.54 6.61
CA PHE A 16 5.61 -7.14 6.87
C PHE A 16 4.73 -6.58 5.76
N LEU A 17 3.67 -5.87 6.16
CA LEU A 17 2.83 -5.08 5.28
C LEU A 17 3.40 -3.67 5.19
N TYR A 18 3.54 -3.16 3.97
CA TYR A 18 3.99 -1.81 3.68
C TYR A 18 2.81 -1.01 3.12
N PHE A 19 2.55 0.15 3.69
CA PHE A 19 1.40 0.97 3.34
C PHE A 19 1.68 2.45 3.55
N ILE A 20 0.83 3.30 2.96
CA ILE A 20 0.88 4.75 3.15
C ILE A 20 0.00 5.11 4.36
N ASP A 21 0.59 5.77 5.37
CA ASP A 21 -0.11 6.19 6.58
C ASP A 21 -1.05 7.38 6.33
N LYS A 22 -1.72 7.89 7.38
CA LYS A 22 -2.63 9.05 7.26
C LYS A 22 -1.90 10.34 6.89
N LYS A 23 -0.59 10.44 7.17
CA LYS A 23 0.25 11.61 6.89
C LYS A 23 0.86 11.56 5.48
N GLY A 24 0.63 10.49 4.72
CA GLY A 24 1.20 10.33 3.39
C GLY A 24 2.59 9.69 3.39
N ASP A 25 3.05 9.16 4.52
CA ASP A 25 4.37 8.55 4.68
C ASP A 25 4.30 7.03 4.53
N VAL A 26 5.43 6.41 4.14
CA VAL A 26 5.52 4.95 4.04
C VAL A 26 5.81 4.36 5.41
N SER A 27 4.90 3.50 5.87
CA SER A 27 5.01 2.75 7.12
C SER A 27 4.97 1.24 6.86
N CYS A 28 5.57 0.48 7.76
CA CYS A 28 5.52 -0.97 7.77
C CYS A 28 4.90 -1.48 9.08
N ALA A 29 4.18 -2.60 9.01
CA ALA A 29 3.66 -3.30 10.19
C ALA A 29 3.80 -4.81 10.00
N LYS A 30 4.05 -5.55 11.08
CA LYS A 30 4.06 -7.02 11.01
C LYS A 30 2.64 -7.50 10.66
N MET A 31 2.51 -8.34 9.63
CA MET A 31 1.21 -8.86 9.21
C MET A 31 0.62 -9.77 10.29
N SER A 32 -0.66 -9.57 10.60
CA SER A 32 -1.44 -10.60 11.29
C SER A 32 -1.65 -11.78 10.35
N ARG A 33 -1.45 -13.01 10.85
CA ARG A 33 -1.67 -14.25 10.09
C ARG A 33 -2.27 -15.30 11.02
N GLY A 34 -3.48 -15.78 10.69
CA GLY A 34 -4.23 -16.70 11.55
C GLY A 34 -4.41 -16.12 12.95
N ALA A 35 -4.05 -16.89 13.98
CA ALA A 35 -4.11 -16.46 15.38
C ALA A 35 -3.03 -15.43 15.79
N LYS A 36 -2.03 -15.15 14.94
CA LYS A 36 -0.93 -14.21 15.28
C LYS A 36 -1.39 -12.77 15.08
N LYS A 37 -1.33 -11.98 16.14
CA LYS A 37 -1.62 -10.53 16.12
C LYS A 37 -0.61 -9.79 15.24
N GLY A 38 -1.08 -8.74 14.58
CA GLY A 38 -0.25 -7.82 13.82
C GLY A 38 0.66 -7.01 14.73
N GLY A 39 1.73 -6.45 14.16
CA GLY A 39 2.64 -5.57 14.88
C GLY A 39 2.19 -4.11 14.81
N SER A 40 2.74 -3.29 15.70
CA SER A 40 2.57 -1.84 15.63
C SER A 40 3.19 -1.28 14.35
N PRO A 41 2.55 -0.28 13.72
CA PRO A 41 3.08 0.34 12.53
C PRO A 41 4.30 1.22 12.86
N LYS A 42 5.38 1.03 12.10
CA LYS A 42 6.61 1.81 12.18
C LYS A 42 6.81 2.58 10.88
N LYS A 43 7.12 3.86 10.99
CA LYS A 43 7.45 4.70 9.82
C LYS A 43 8.81 4.29 9.27
N VAL A 44 8.87 4.09 7.95
CA VAL A 44 10.10 3.68 7.24
C VAL A 44 10.66 4.83 6.42
N ALA A 45 9.79 5.61 5.78
CA ALA A 45 10.21 6.76 4.98
C ALA A 45 9.18 7.88 5.05
N LYS A 46 9.66 9.11 5.16
CA LYS A 46 8.86 10.33 5.08
C LYS A 46 8.77 10.74 3.60
N VAL A 47 7.55 10.81 3.07
CA VAL A 47 7.31 11.10 1.65
C VAL A 47 6.29 12.24 1.50
N GLY A 48 5.31 12.35 2.40
CA GLY A 48 4.32 13.42 2.36
C GLY A 48 3.36 13.32 1.17
N VAL A 49 2.93 12.12 0.79
CA VAL A 49 2.03 11.94 -0.35
C VAL A 49 0.60 12.39 -0.02
N GLU A 50 0.09 13.35 -0.78
CA GLU A 50 -1.30 13.77 -0.70
C GLU A 50 -2.24 12.73 -1.29
N LYS A 51 -3.12 12.20 -0.44
CA LYS A 51 -4.13 11.22 -0.84
C LYS A 51 -5.34 11.93 -1.46
N LYS A 52 -5.51 11.78 -2.78
CA LYS A 52 -6.69 12.25 -3.50
C LYS A 52 -7.83 11.25 -3.37
N SER A 53 -9.05 11.78 -3.17
CA SER A 53 -10.26 10.96 -3.19
C SER A 53 -10.40 10.23 -4.53
N GLY A 54 -10.83 8.97 -4.49
CA GLY A 54 -10.94 8.14 -5.69
C GLY A 54 -9.63 7.50 -6.18
N TYR A 55 -8.50 7.68 -5.46
CA TYR A 55 -7.23 7.02 -5.77
C TYR A 55 -6.74 6.14 -4.61
N LEU A 56 -6.20 4.98 -4.96
CA LEU A 56 -5.50 4.07 -4.06
C LEU A 56 -4.01 4.35 -4.14
N TYR A 57 -3.38 4.58 -2.99
CA TYR A 57 -1.94 4.79 -2.88
C TYR A 57 -1.32 3.58 -2.19
N PHE A 58 -0.27 3.03 -2.79
CA PHE A 58 0.37 1.81 -2.31
C PHE A 58 1.85 1.78 -2.64
N VAL A 59 2.58 0.92 -1.93
CA VAL A 59 3.97 0.62 -2.23
C VAL A 59 4.02 -0.49 -3.30
N ASP A 60 4.67 -0.23 -4.42
CA ASP A 60 4.79 -1.18 -5.53
C ASP A 60 5.83 -2.28 -5.26
N LYS A 61 6.12 -3.10 -6.29
CA LYS A 61 7.11 -4.19 -6.19
C LYS A 61 8.55 -3.68 -6.10
N GLN A 62 8.81 -2.48 -6.62
CA GLN A 62 10.14 -1.84 -6.61
C GLN A 62 10.39 -1.12 -5.27
N GLY A 63 9.37 -0.98 -4.43
CA GLY A 63 9.46 -0.28 -3.15
C GLY A 63 9.15 1.20 -3.25
N ASP A 64 8.56 1.63 -4.37
CA ASP A 64 8.20 3.02 -4.62
C ASP A 64 6.70 3.26 -4.36
N VAL A 65 6.33 4.53 -4.16
CA VAL A 65 4.94 4.90 -3.95
C VAL A 65 4.28 5.13 -5.29
N SER A 66 3.22 4.37 -5.54
CA SER A 66 2.40 4.46 -6.74
C SER A 66 0.94 4.73 -6.38
N CYS A 67 0.21 5.40 -7.28
CA CYS A 67 -1.21 5.65 -7.16
C CYS A 67 -1.98 5.02 -8.33
N ALA A 68 -3.21 4.57 -8.08
CA ALA A 68 -4.11 4.06 -9.10
C ALA A 68 -5.54 4.50 -8.83
N LYS A 69 -6.32 4.79 -9.88
CA LYS A 69 -7.74 5.14 -9.72
C LYS A 69 -8.50 3.94 -9.12
N MET A 70 -9.18 4.17 -7.99
CA MET A 70 -9.99 3.14 -7.34
C MET A 70 -11.21 2.82 -8.21
N VAL A 71 -11.39 1.55 -8.52
CA VAL A 71 -12.63 1.05 -9.12
C VAL A 71 -13.54 0.61 -7.98
N ARG A 72 -14.38 1.52 -7.48
CA ARG A 72 -15.42 1.19 -6.49
C ARG A 72 -16.58 0.46 -7.20
N GLY A 73 -17.04 -0.66 -6.64
CA GLY A 73 -18.23 -1.36 -7.14
C GLY A 73 -18.01 -2.21 -8.40
N GLY A 74 -16.84 -2.84 -8.56
CA GLY A 74 -16.58 -3.71 -9.72
C GLY A 74 -17.69 -4.75 -9.92
N LYS A 75 -18.26 -4.80 -11.13
CA LYS A 75 -19.20 -5.84 -11.59
C LYS A 75 -18.60 -7.21 -11.23
N LYS A 76 -19.32 -8.03 -10.44
CA LYS A 76 -18.93 -9.41 -10.10
C LYS A 76 -18.49 -10.09 -11.40
N LYS A 77 -17.18 -10.35 -11.58
CA LYS A 77 -16.72 -11.07 -12.77
C LYS A 77 -17.32 -12.46 -12.69
N LYS A 78 -18.13 -12.85 -13.70
CA LYS A 78 -18.65 -14.21 -13.81
C LYS A 78 -17.48 -15.18 -13.70
N LYS A 79 -17.62 -16.18 -12.83
CA LYS A 79 -16.65 -17.27 -12.68
C LYS A 79 -16.46 -17.87 -14.08
N ARG A 80 -15.25 -17.81 -14.65
CA ARG A 80 -14.94 -18.60 -15.85
C ARG A 80 -15.07 -20.07 -15.43
N LYS A 81 -15.96 -20.80 -16.12
CA LYS A 81 -16.00 -22.26 -16.08
C LYS A 81 -14.71 -22.81 -16.68
#